data_AF-A0A3D0CV86-F1
#
_entry.id   AF-A0A3D0CV86-F1
#
_cell.length_a   1.000
_cell.length_b   1.000
_cell.length_c   1.000
_cell.angle_alpha   90.00
_cell.angle_beta   90.00
_cell.angle_gamma   90.00
#
_symmetry.space_group_name_H-M   'P 1'
#
loop_
_entity.id
_entity.type
_entity.pdbx_description
1 polymer ?
#
loop_
_entity_poly.entity_id
_entity_poly.type
_entity_poly.pdbx_seq_one_letter_code
_entity_poly.pdbx_strand_id
1 'polypeptide(L)'
;MDLTWFTEFRWRGQDAWPLVRHEIEGRSQEAVEASSLGQAFAEAGSQWAEACRADNPFSWELFQTFGAFPAVLDRHVTEFFPAMLRENAYYGKTLGVDAFSLEAVTAHGDEIFARMLARARGDEPIPEGLFRRQEGEHEQLLDILRALGDDRPFLFSMNLPNKGQVSNLPADAILESPTLVTAGTIRPLTLGPVPTGPAAILKRVIAVQELTVEAALTQDRELLVQALVADGAVRSPSEANRLLAEMARETSGRPWLSRTKSWMFDVPQSAAA
;
A
#
# COMPACT_ATOMS: atom_id res chain seq x y z
N MET A 1 -0.60 3.05 -5.18
CA MET A 1 -1.53 3.36 -4.06
C MET A 1 -1.90 2.02 -3.48
N ASP A 2 -1.60 1.79 -2.21
CA ASP A 2 -1.42 0.41 -1.74
C ASP A 2 -2.72 -0.23 -1.22
N LEU A 3 -3.88 0.11 -1.82
CA LEU A 3 -5.17 -0.53 -1.50
C LEU A 3 -6.03 -0.72 -2.76
N THR A 4 -5.71 -1.75 -3.53
CA THR A 4 -6.51 -2.19 -4.69
C THR A 4 -7.28 -3.47 -4.40
N TRP A 5 -8.45 -3.62 -5.03
CA TRP A 5 -9.33 -4.77 -4.86
C TRP A 5 -9.61 -5.45 -6.20
N PHE A 6 -9.46 -6.77 -6.27
CA PHE A 6 -10.08 -7.56 -7.30
C PHE A 6 -11.58 -7.70 -6.99
N THR A 7 -12.38 -6.95 -7.75
CA THR A 7 -13.85 -7.00 -7.67
C THR A 7 -14.44 -8.03 -8.64
N GLU A 8 -13.73 -8.33 -9.72
CA GLU A 8 -14.10 -9.34 -10.71
C GLU A 8 -12.93 -10.29 -10.94
N PHE A 9 -13.23 -11.59 -11.05
CA PHE A 9 -12.28 -12.59 -11.48
C PHE A 9 -12.96 -13.56 -12.43
N ARG A 10 -12.50 -13.61 -13.67
CA ARG A 10 -13.11 -14.43 -14.72
C ARG A 10 -12.09 -15.35 -15.33
N TRP A 11 -12.48 -16.61 -15.51
CA TRP A 11 -11.69 -17.60 -16.23
C TRP A 11 -12.50 -18.16 -17.38
N ARG A 12 -11.98 -18.03 -18.61
CA ARG A 12 -12.68 -18.43 -19.85
C ARG A 12 -14.10 -17.84 -19.97
N GLY A 13 -14.25 -16.59 -19.54
CA GLY A 13 -15.51 -15.82 -19.58
C GLY A 13 -16.48 -16.08 -18.43
N GLN A 14 -16.26 -17.11 -17.61
CA GLN A 14 -17.10 -17.45 -16.46
C GLN A 14 -16.57 -16.78 -15.19
N ASP A 15 -17.46 -16.44 -14.26
CA ASP A 15 -17.06 -16.01 -12.92
C ASP A 15 -16.30 -17.15 -12.22
N ALA A 16 -15.08 -16.85 -11.77
CA ALA A 16 -14.17 -17.80 -11.17
C ALA A 16 -14.09 -17.66 -9.65
N TRP A 17 -14.73 -16.65 -9.04
CA TRP A 17 -14.77 -16.53 -7.58
C TRP A 17 -15.34 -17.76 -6.85
N PRO A 18 -16.37 -18.46 -7.37
CA PRO A 18 -16.86 -19.69 -6.74
C PRO A 18 -15.80 -20.79 -6.63
N LEU A 19 -14.89 -20.90 -7.60
CA LEU A 19 -13.81 -21.88 -7.59
C LEU A 19 -12.78 -21.56 -6.49
N VAL A 20 -12.45 -20.28 -6.35
CA VAL A 20 -11.52 -19.78 -5.32
C VAL A 20 -12.10 -20.02 -3.92
N ARG A 21 -13.40 -19.73 -3.71
CA ARG A 21 -14.07 -19.99 -2.42
C ARG A 21 -14.06 -21.47 -2.05
N HIS A 22 -14.36 -22.35 -3.00
CA HIS A 22 -14.33 -23.79 -2.76
C HIS A 22 -12.94 -24.29 -2.33
N GLU A 23 -11.89 -23.80 -2.99
CA GLU A 23 -10.51 -24.14 -2.64
C GLU A 23 -10.15 -23.63 -1.22
N ILE A 24 -10.53 -22.39 -0.88
CA ILE A 24 -10.25 -21.80 0.43
C ILE A 24 -10.99 -22.55 1.55
N GLU A 25 -12.26 -22.90 1.37
CA GLU A 25 -13.03 -23.69 2.33
C GLU A 25 -12.39 -25.07 2.59
N GLY A 26 -11.77 -25.66 1.57
CA GLY A 26 -10.98 -26.89 1.70
C GLY A 26 -9.69 -26.70 2.51
N ARG A 27 -9.05 -25.54 2.40
CA ARG A 27 -7.78 -25.20 3.08
C ARG A 27 -7.95 -24.62 4.47
N SER A 28 -9.10 -24.00 4.79
CA SER A 28 -9.35 -23.39 6.11
C SER A 28 -9.38 -24.40 7.27
N GLN A 29 -9.25 -25.69 6.98
CA GLN A 29 -9.05 -26.76 7.97
C GLN A 29 -7.57 -26.97 8.35
N GLU A 30 -6.63 -26.42 7.59
CA GLU A 30 -5.20 -26.42 7.91
C GLU A 30 -4.87 -25.20 8.78
N ALA A 31 -4.20 -25.42 9.90
CA ALA A 31 -3.83 -24.34 10.82
C ALA A 31 -2.73 -23.49 10.19
N VAL A 32 -2.94 -22.17 10.11
CA VAL A 32 -1.90 -21.21 9.74
C VAL A 32 -0.76 -21.31 10.75
N GLU A 33 0.45 -21.63 10.28
CA GLU A 33 1.62 -21.68 11.15
C GLU A 33 2.06 -20.27 11.52
N ALA A 34 1.74 -19.82 12.74
CA ALA A 34 2.07 -18.48 13.21
C ALA A 34 3.57 -18.12 13.07
N SER A 35 4.48 -19.12 13.11
CA SER A 35 5.92 -18.89 12.94
C SER A 35 6.30 -18.32 11.56
N SER A 36 5.58 -18.63 10.49
CA SER A 36 5.91 -18.19 9.12
C SER A 36 5.27 -16.85 8.74
N LEU A 37 4.25 -16.40 9.49
CA LEU A 37 3.50 -15.18 9.18
C LEU A 37 4.37 -13.92 9.24
N GLY A 38 4.23 -13.07 8.23
CA GLY A 38 4.90 -11.76 8.17
C GLY A 38 6.42 -11.81 8.02
N GLN A 39 6.99 -12.98 7.70
CA GLN A 39 8.43 -13.16 7.44
C GLN A 39 8.82 -12.96 5.96
N ALA A 40 7.86 -13.10 5.04
CA ALA A 40 8.13 -12.97 3.60
C ALA A 40 7.98 -11.52 3.11
N PHE A 41 8.95 -11.08 2.30
CA PHE A 41 8.96 -9.78 1.64
C PHE A 41 8.89 -9.96 0.12
N ALA A 42 7.68 -10.21 -0.41
CA ALA A 42 7.48 -10.40 -1.85
C ALA A 42 8.05 -9.23 -2.69
N GLU A 43 7.95 -8.00 -2.19
CA GLU A 43 8.50 -6.79 -2.83
C GLU A 43 10.01 -6.62 -2.69
N ALA A 44 10.64 -7.23 -1.68
CA ALA A 44 12.09 -7.18 -1.49
C ALA A 44 12.83 -8.29 -2.27
N GLY A 45 12.13 -8.97 -3.19
CA GLY A 45 12.72 -10.00 -4.04
C GLY A 45 12.85 -11.37 -3.37
N SER A 46 12.08 -11.67 -2.31
CA SER A 46 11.85 -13.07 -1.95
C SER A 46 11.26 -13.78 -3.18
N GLN A 47 11.72 -15.00 -3.50
CA GLN A 47 11.26 -15.67 -4.71
C GLN A 47 9.73 -15.70 -4.72
N TRP A 48 9.09 -15.37 -5.83
CA TRP A 48 7.62 -15.34 -5.97
C TRP A 48 6.99 -16.66 -5.49
N ALA A 49 7.71 -17.78 -5.63
CA ALA A 49 7.35 -19.10 -5.10
C ALA A 49 7.32 -19.20 -3.56
N GLU A 50 8.15 -18.45 -2.84
CA GLU A 50 8.12 -18.34 -1.36
C GLU A 50 7.03 -17.37 -0.91
N ALA A 51 6.78 -16.28 -1.65
CA ALA A 51 5.66 -15.37 -1.39
C ALA A 51 4.30 -16.06 -1.53
N CYS A 52 4.15 -16.98 -2.51
CA CYS A 52 2.97 -17.83 -2.63
C CYS A 52 2.77 -18.82 -1.46
N ARG A 53 3.79 -19.06 -0.62
CA ARG A 53 3.70 -19.88 0.59
C ARG A 53 3.40 -19.07 1.84
N ALA A 54 3.49 -17.74 1.79
CA ALA A 54 3.06 -16.91 2.89
C ALA A 54 1.53 -16.91 2.93
N ASP A 55 0.97 -17.50 3.98
CA ASP A 55 -0.45 -17.37 4.25
C ASP A 55 -0.74 -15.87 4.39
N ASN A 56 -1.69 -15.37 3.60
CA ASN A 56 -2.24 -14.02 3.69
C ASN A 56 -3.63 -14.11 4.34
N PRO A 57 -3.71 -14.62 5.59
CA PRO A 57 -4.98 -14.97 6.21
C PRO A 57 -5.89 -13.75 6.34
N PHE A 58 -5.32 -12.55 6.56
CA PHE A 58 -6.13 -11.35 6.68
C PHE A 58 -6.78 -10.98 5.34
N SER A 59 -6.03 -11.06 4.24
CA SER A 59 -6.56 -10.85 2.88
C SER A 59 -7.67 -11.84 2.54
N TRP A 60 -7.53 -13.11 2.95
CA TRP A 60 -8.57 -14.12 2.76
C TRP A 60 -9.82 -13.87 3.62
N GLU A 61 -9.65 -13.44 4.87
CA GLU A 61 -10.77 -13.01 5.74
C GLU A 61 -11.51 -11.81 5.16
N LEU A 62 -10.76 -10.82 4.63
CA LEU A 62 -11.34 -9.69 3.92
C LEU A 62 -12.10 -10.12 2.66
N PHE A 63 -11.59 -11.10 1.90
CA PHE A 63 -12.30 -11.65 0.76
C PHE A 63 -13.61 -12.34 1.17
N GLN A 64 -13.60 -13.13 2.24
CA GLN A 64 -14.81 -13.77 2.77
C GLN A 64 -15.83 -12.72 3.28
N THR A 65 -15.34 -11.63 3.89
CA THR A 65 -16.17 -10.57 4.48
C THR A 65 -16.78 -9.66 3.43
N PHE A 66 -15.98 -9.23 2.45
CA PHE A 66 -16.35 -8.18 1.50
C PHE A 66 -16.71 -8.71 0.10
N GLY A 67 -16.42 -9.98 -0.19
CA GLY A 67 -16.65 -10.59 -1.49
C GLY A 67 -15.72 -10.10 -2.61
N ALA A 68 -14.70 -9.31 -2.26
CA ALA A 68 -13.67 -8.80 -3.14
C ALA A 68 -12.30 -9.02 -2.49
N PHE A 69 -11.28 -9.38 -3.26
CA PHE A 69 -9.97 -9.74 -2.73
C PHE A 69 -9.02 -8.54 -2.74
N PRO A 70 -8.36 -8.17 -1.64
CA PRO A 70 -7.36 -7.11 -1.65
C PRO A 70 -6.09 -7.58 -2.36
N ALA A 71 -5.76 -6.96 -3.49
CA ALA A 71 -4.67 -7.42 -4.36
C ALA A 71 -3.26 -7.13 -3.80
N VAL A 72 -3.18 -6.35 -2.73
CA VAL A 72 -1.95 -5.88 -2.10
C VAL A 72 -1.46 -6.77 -0.97
N LEU A 73 -2.21 -7.83 -0.64
CA LEU A 73 -1.84 -8.81 0.38
C LEU A 73 -1.69 -8.23 1.80
N ASP A 74 -1.34 -9.06 2.78
CA ASP A 74 -1.44 -8.71 4.21
C ASP A 74 -0.51 -7.57 4.61
N ARG A 75 0.71 -7.53 4.06
CA ARG A 75 1.70 -6.49 4.38
C ARG A 75 1.14 -5.08 4.24
N HIS A 76 0.43 -4.82 3.14
CA HIS A 76 -0.12 -3.51 2.83
C HIS A 76 -1.55 -3.35 3.32
N VAL A 77 -2.40 -4.36 3.10
CA VAL A 77 -3.83 -4.20 3.38
C VAL A 77 -4.07 -3.96 4.88
N THR A 78 -3.21 -4.51 5.75
CA THR A 78 -3.30 -4.35 7.21
C THR A 78 -3.24 -2.88 7.65
N GLU A 79 -2.47 -2.04 6.96
CA GLU A 79 -2.33 -0.60 7.25
C GLU A 79 -3.66 0.17 7.12
N PHE A 80 -4.58 -0.35 6.31
CA PHE A 80 -5.89 0.27 6.08
C PHE A 80 -6.96 -0.19 7.06
N PHE A 81 -6.65 -1.10 7.99
CA PHE A 81 -7.59 -1.60 9.01
C PHE A 81 -7.01 -1.45 10.44
N PRO A 82 -6.58 -0.24 10.85
CA PRO A 82 -5.90 -0.04 12.13
C PRO A 82 -6.77 -0.43 13.33
N ALA A 83 -8.10 -0.32 13.21
CA ALA A 83 -9.03 -0.72 14.28
C ALA A 83 -9.09 -2.24 14.50
N MET A 84 -8.84 -3.06 13.48
CA MET A 84 -8.91 -4.52 13.57
C MET A 84 -7.60 -5.14 14.07
N LEU A 85 -6.48 -4.44 13.90
CA LEU A 85 -5.13 -5.03 14.01
C LEU A 85 -4.27 -4.40 15.11
N ARG A 86 -4.91 -3.85 16.15
CA ARG A 86 -4.21 -3.30 17.33
C ARG A 86 -3.67 -4.43 18.21
N GLU A 87 -2.53 -4.20 18.85
CA GLU A 87 -2.04 -4.96 20.02
C GLU A 87 -2.13 -6.49 19.88
N ASN A 88 -1.19 -7.11 19.14
CA ASN A 88 -1.13 -8.56 18.88
C ASN A 88 -2.31 -9.18 18.12
N ALA A 89 -3.22 -8.37 17.56
CA ALA A 89 -4.39 -8.85 16.82
C ALA A 89 -4.06 -9.45 15.44
N TYR A 90 -2.83 -9.33 14.94
CA TYR A 90 -2.41 -10.02 13.73
C TYR A 90 -1.95 -11.44 14.06
N TYR A 91 -2.90 -12.34 14.33
CA TYR A 91 -2.66 -13.77 14.61
C TYR A 91 -1.62 -14.03 15.72
N GLY A 92 -1.66 -13.23 16.79
CA GLY A 92 -0.75 -13.32 17.92
C GLY A 92 0.57 -12.57 17.74
N LYS A 93 0.70 -11.78 16.68
CA LYS A 93 1.88 -10.96 16.35
C LYS A 93 1.58 -9.47 16.37
N THR A 94 2.61 -8.68 16.65
CA THR A 94 2.65 -7.22 16.54
C THR A 94 3.22 -6.80 15.19
N LEU A 95 2.40 -6.09 14.40
CA LEU A 95 2.82 -5.46 13.14
C LEU A 95 4.00 -4.50 13.38
N GLY A 96 4.97 -4.51 12.47
CA GLY A 96 6.17 -3.69 12.54
C GLY A 96 7.25 -4.22 13.48
N VAL A 97 6.96 -5.25 14.29
CA VAL A 97 7.91 -5.84 15.26
C VAL A 97 8.23 -7.29 14.91
N ASP A 98 7.30 -8.21 15.08
CA ASP A 98 7.48 -9.66 14.83
C ASP A 98 6.67 -10.18 13.62
N ALA A 99 5.83 -9.32 13.04
CA ALA A 99 5.28 -9.41 11.68
C ALA A 99 5.65 -8.14 10.90
N PHE A 100 6.22 -8.28 9.69
CA PHE A 100 6.62 -7.15 8.85
C PHE A 100 7.58 -6.16 9.57
N SER A 101 8.63 -6.69 10.21
CA SER A 101 9.57 -5.92 11.05
C SER A 101 10.18 -4.71 10.34
N LEU A 102 10.07 -3.53 10.97
CA LEU A 102 10.69 -2.29 10.47
C LEU A 102 12.22 -2.33 10.55
N GLU A 103 12.76 -2.96 11.59
CA GLU A 103 14.20 -3.14 11.77
C GLU A 103 14.78 -4.05 10.68
N ALA A 104 14.09 -5.15 10.37
CA ALA A 104 14.49 -6.05 9.29
C ALA A 104 14.46 -5.36 7.92
N VAL A 105 13.42 -4.58 7.64
CA VAL A 105 13.32 -3.78 6.41
C VAL A 105 14.46 -2.76 6.32
N THR A 106 14.77 -2.08 7.43
CA THR A 106 15.86 -1.09 7.49
C THR A 106 17.21 -1.76 7.24
N ALA A 107 17.50 -2.87 7.93
CA ALA A 107 18.74 -3.62 7.77
C ALA A 107 18.90 -4.12 6.32
N HIS A 108 17.82 -4.63 5.72
CA HIS A 108 17.84 -5.06 4.33
C HIS A 108 18.13 -3.90 3.36
N GLY A 109 17.55 -2.73 3.60
CA GLY A 109 17.84 -1.51 2.84
C GLY A 109 19.31 -1.09 2.93
N ASP A 110 19.89 -1.12 4.14
CA ASP A 110 21.31 -0.82 4.38
C ASP A 110 22.22 -1.83 3.66
N GLU A 111 21.87 -3.12 3.68
CA GLU A 111 22.59 -4.17 2.95
C GLU A 111 22.54 -3.94 1.43
N ILE A 112 21.37 -3.65 0.88
CA ILE A 112 21.20 -3.32 -0.55
C ILE A 112 22.09 -2.14 -0.91
N PHE A 113 22.04 -1.06 -0.13
CA PHE A 113 22.81 0.15 -0.39
C PHE A 113 24.32 -0.10 -0.33
N ALA A 114 24.80 -0.82 0.68
CA ALA A 114 26.20 -1.17 0.82
C ALA A 114 26.70 -1.99 -0.38
N ARG A 115 25.89 -2.96 -0.84
CA ARG A 115 26.21 -3.76 -2.03
C ARG A 115 26.21 -2.96 -3.32
N MET A 116 25.24 -2.04 -3.49
CA MET A 116 25.23 -1.12 -4.63
C MET A 116 26.52 -0.29 -4.66
N LEU A 117 26.98 0.20 -3.51
CA LEU A 117 28.21 0.97 -3.40
C LEU A 117 29.46 0.14 -3.70
N ALA A 118 29.54 -1.08 -3.17
CA ALA A 118 30.64 -2.02 -3.45
C ALA A 118 30.74 -2.32 -4.96
N ARG A 119 29.61 -2.60 -5.62
CA ARG A 119 29.56 -2.82 -7.08
C ARG A 119 29.97 -1.58 -7.87
N ALA A 120 29.50 -0.40 -7.47
CA ALA A 120 29.86 0.86 -8.14
C ALA A 120 31.37 1.16 -8.06
N ARG A 121 32.04 0.70 -6.99
CA ARG A 121 33.49 0.83 -6.80
C ARG A 121 34.31 -0.29 -7.48
N GLY A 122 33.64 -1.36 -7.91
CA GLY A 122 34.29 -2.55 -8.48
C GLY A 122 34.75 -3.57 -7.42
N ASP A 123 34.32 -3.42 -6.17
CA ASP A 123 34.67 -4.33 -5.05
C ASP A 123 33.87 -5.66 -5.12
N GLU A 124 32.69 -5.64 -5.76
CA GLU A 124 31.84 -6.81 -6.02
C GLU A 124 31.51 -6.87 -7.52
N PRO A 125 31.52 -8.05 -8.17
CA PRO A 125 31.06 -8.17 -9.55
C PRO A 125 29.57 -7.84 -9.67
N ILE A 126 29.17 -7.27 -10.81
CA ILE A 126 27.76 -7.05 -11.12
C ILE A 126 27.13 -8.43 -11.43
N PRO A 127 26.06 -8.84 -10.73
CA PRO A 127 25.41 -10.11 -11.00
C PRO A 127 24.84 -10.16 -12.43
N GLU A 128 25.04 -11.27 -13.13
CA GLU A 128 24.50 -11.43 -14.50
C GLU A 128 22.97 -11.27 -14.58
N GLY A 129 22.28 -11.64 -13.51
CA GLY A 129 20.82 -11.49 -13.40
C GLY A 129 20.34 -10.04 -13.52
N LEU A 130 21.18 -9.05 -13.20
CA LEU A 130 20.84 -7.63 -13.34
C LEU A 130 20.68 -7.21 -14.81
N PHE A 131 21.31 -7.94 -15.74
CA PHE A 131 21.19 -7.68 -17.18
C PHE A 131 20.02 -8.44 -17.80
N ARG A 132 19.35 -9.32 -17.04
CA ARG A 132 18.14 -10.00 -17.49
C ARG A 132 16.95 -9.15 -17.11
N ARG A 133 15.92 -9.26 -17.95
CA ARG A 133 14.61 -8.72 -17.64
C ARG A 133 14.14 -9.24 -16.28
N GLN A 134 13.87 -8.35 -15.34
CA GLN A 134 13.27 -8.74 -14.07
C GLN A 134 11.75 -8.64 -14.17
N GLU A 135 11.05 -9.65 -13.65
CA GLU A 135 9.61 -9.60 -13.49
C GLU A 135 9.30 -8.64 -12.32
N GLY A 136 8.43 -7.65 -12.52
CA GLY A 136 8.02 -6.70 -11.49
C GLY A 136 7.76 -5.28 -11.99
N GLU A 137 7.35 -4.39 -11.08
CA GLU A 137 6.95 -3.01 -11.39
C GLU A 137 8.08 -2.16 -11.96
N HIS A 138 9.33 -2.45 -11.58
CA HIS A 138 10.52 -1.67 -11.93
C HIS A 138 10.77 -1.54 -13.44
N GLU A 139 10.19 -2.42 -14.27
CA GLU A 139 10.31 -2.35 -15.72
C GLU A 139 9.08 -1.82 -16.45
N GLN A 140 7.95 -1.61 -15.76
CA GLN A 140 6.71 -1.16 -16.40
C GLN A 140 6.86 0.23 -17.03
N LEU A 141 7.71 1.09 -16.48
CA LEU A 141 7.97 2.42 -17.06
C LEU A 141 8.46 2.33 -18.52
N LEU A 142 9.40 1.43 -18.81
CA LEU A 142 9.91 1.28 -20.18
C LEU A 142 8.83 0.76 -21.13
N ASP A 143 7.97 -0.14 -20.66
CA ASP A 143 6.86 -0.66 -21.46
C ASP A 143 5.76 0.38 -21.67
N ILE A 144 5.48 1.23 -20.67
CA ILE A 144 4.58 2.37 -20.80
C ILE A 144 5.14 3.35 -21.84
N LEU A 145 6.42 3.71 -21.76
CA LEU A 145 7.06 4.61 -22.73
C LEU A 145 7.04 4.03 -24.15
N ARG A 146 7.27 2.73 -24.29
CA ARG A 146 7.14 2.03 -25.58
C ARG A 146 5.69 2.03 -26.07
N ALA A 147 4.71 1.73 -25.23
CA ALA A 147 3.30 1.75 -25.59
C ALA A 147 2.80 3.17 -25.94
N LEU A 148 3.42 4.21 -25.39
CA LEU A 148 3.15 5.60 -25.77
C LEU A 148 3.77 5.96 -27.12
N GLY A 149 4.99 5.49 -27.40
CA GLY A 149 5.70 5.78 -28.65
C GLY A 149 5.26 4.91 -29.83
N ASP A 150 4.84 3.68 -29.56
CA ASP A 150 4.39 2.70 -30.54
C ASP A 150 2.86 2.60 -30.55
N ASP A 151 2.28 2.20 -31.68
CA ASP A 151 0.87 1.83 -31.79
C ASP A 151 0.62 0.39 -31.28
N ARG A 152 1.20 0.05 -30.12
CA ARG A 152 1.04 -1.26 -29.49
C ARG A 152 0.27 -1.10 -28.18
N PRO A 153 -1.04 -1.41 -28.17
CA PRO A 153 -1.86 -1.27 -26.98
C PRO A 153 -1.43 -2.24 -25.89
N PHE A 154 -1.31 -1.73 -24.67
CA PHE A 154 -1.06 -2.54 -23.48
C PHE A 154 -1.86 -2.02 -22.29
N LEU A 155 -2.19 -2.92 -21.36
CA LEU A 155 -2.92 -2.60 -20.13
C LEU A 155 -1.94 -2.52 -18.97
N PHE A 156 -2.01 -1.42 -18.23
CA PHE A 156 -1.23 -1.19 -17.02
C PHE A 156 -2.16 -0.87 -15.85
N SER A 157 -1.72 -1.18 -14.63
CA SER A 157 -2.31 -0.57 -13.43
C SER A 157 -1.72 0.83 -13.28
N MET A 158 -2.55 1.88 -13.36
CA MET A 158 -2.05 3.26 -13.29
C MET A 158 -2.85 4.07 -12.29
N ASN A 159 -2.16 4.94 -11.56
CA ASN A 159 -2.73 5.90 -10.62
C ASN A 159 -3.13 7.17 -11.38
N LEU A 160 -4.43 7.35 -11.63
CA LEU A 160 -4.97 8.46 -12.43
C LEU A 160 -6.19 9.08 -11.75
N PRO A 161 -6.47 10.39 -11.93
CA PRO A 161 -7.66 11.02 -11.38
C PRO A 161 -8.94 10.30 -11.79
N ASN A 162 -9.91 10.20 -10.87
CA ASN A 162 -11.20 9.61 -11.16
C ASN A 162 -12.03 10.55 -12.05
N LYS A 163 -12.05 10.25 -13.34
CA LYS A 163 -12.86 10.97 -14.34
C LYS A 163 -14.09 10.16 -14.76
N GLY A 164 -14.48 9.19 -13.93
CA GLY A 164 -15.63 8.30 -14.17
C GLY A 164 -15.27 6.83 -14.31
N GLN A 165 -14.01 6.43 -14.10
CA GLN A 165 -13.64 5.01 -14.13
C GLN A 165 -14.36 4.21 -13.03
N VAL A 166 -14.56 4.81 -11.86
CA VAL A 166 -15.34 4.21 -10.75
C VAL A 166 -16.43 5.17 -10.31
N SER A 167 -17.68 4.80 -10.60
CA SER A 167 -18.82 5.72 -10.54
C SER A 167 -19.26 6.09 -9.13
N ASN A 168 -18.96 5.26 -8.14
CA ASN A 168 -19.37 5.46 -6.75
C ASN A 168 -18.25 5.92 -5.83
N LEU A 169 -17.08 6.30 -6.37
CA LEU A 169 -15.99 6.96 -5.64
C LEU A 169 -15.92 8.46 -6.02
N PRO A 170 -15.31 9.32 -5.18
CA PRO A 170 -15.22 10.75 -5.45
C PRO A 170 -14.57 11.04 -6.81
N ALA A 171 -15.05 12.10 -7.48
CA ALA A 171 -14.39 12.62 -8.67
C ALA A 171 -13.01 13.16 -8.30
N ASP A 172 -12.07 13.11 -9.24
CA ASP A 172 -10.69 13.62 -9.13
C ASP A 172 -9.77 12.93 -8.11
N ALA A 173 -10.32 12.09 -7.22
CA ALA A 173 -9.53 11.20 -6.39
C ALA A 173 -8.59 10.34 -7.27
N ILE A 174 -7.32 10.21 -6.88
CA ILE A 174 -6.37 9.37 -7.60
C ILE A 174 -6.76 7.91 -7.38
N LEU A 175 -7.06 7.19 -8.46
CA LEU A 175 -7.40 5.77 -8.38
C LEU A 175 -6.36 4.97 -9.16
N GLU A 176 -5.94 3.88 -8.55
CA GLU A 176 -5.19 2.86 -9.26
C GLU A 176 -6.17 1.92 -9.98
N SER A 177 -6.11 1.88 -11.31
CA SER A 177 -7.03 1.08 -12.13
C SER A 177 -6.42 0.66 -13.46
N PRO A 178 -6.94 -0.43 -14.08
CA PRO A 178 -6.55 -0.84 -15.42
C PRO A 178 -6.71 0.31 -16.42
N THR A 179 -5.63 0.60 -17.13
CA THR A 179 -5.54 1.72 -18.07
C THR A 179 -4.92 1.24 -19.37
N LEU A 180 -5.61 1.52 -20.47
CA LEU A 180 -5.10 1.31 -21.81
C LEU A 180 -4.09 2.40 -22.15
N VAL A 181 -2.88 1.99 -22.53
CA VAL A 181 -1.84 2.88 -23.06
C VAL A 181 -1.52 2.47 -24.49
N THR A 182 -1.58 3.41 -25.42
CA THR A 182 -1.32 3.20 -26.85
C THR A 182 -1.09 4.52 -27.57
N ALA A 183 -0.08 4.65 -28.44
CA ALA A 183 0.09 5.78 -29.37
C ALA A 183 -0.27 7.17 -28.80
N GLY A 184 0.42 7.59 -27.73
CA GLY A 184 0.19 8.88 -27.07
C GLY A 184 -1.12 9.00 -26.28
N THR A 185 -1.87 7.92 -26.14
CA THR A 185 -3.15 7.85 -25.43
C THR A 185 -3.00 7.08 -24.13
N ILE A 186 -3.53 7.65 -23.05
CA ILE A 186 -3.67 7.02 -21.73
C ILE A 186 -5.14 7.09 -21.36
N ARG A 187 -5.82 5.93 -21.29
CA ARG A 187 -7.27 5.85 -21.06
C ARG A 187 -7.57 4.84 -19.94
N PRO A 188 -7.95 5.31 -18.73
CA PRO A 188 -8.52 4.45 -17.71
C PRO A 188 -9.72 3.68 -18.25
N LEU A 189 -9.84 2.40 -17.91
CA LEU A 189 -11.02 1.62 -18.24
C LEU A 189 -12.17 1.96 -17.29
N THR A 190 -13.39 2.02 -17.81
CA THR A 190 -14.58 2.13 -16.96
C THR A 190 -14.89 0.80 -16.30
N LEU A 191 -14.81 0.77 -14.97
CA LEU A 191 -15.05 -0.43 -14.15
C LEU A 191 -16.46 -0.50 -13.58
N GLY A 192 -17.17 0.64 -13.52
CA GLY A 192 -18.47 0.74 -12.84
C GLY A 192 -18.30 0.93 -11.33
N PRO A 193 -19.35 0.66 -10.52
CA PRO A 193 -19.26 0.82 -9.08
C PRO A 193 -18.51 -0.33 -8.42
N VAL A 194 -17.63 0.00 -7.48
CA VAL A 194 -17.03 -1.00 -6.56
C VAL A 194 -18.10 -1.46 -5.55
N PRO A 195 -18.10 -2.71 -5.07
CA PRO A 195 -19.04 -3.17 -4.05
C PRO A 195 -19.04 -2.28 -2.80
N THR A 196 -20.20 -2.16 -2.14
CA THR A 196 -20.42 -1.20 -1.04
C THR A 196 -19.40 -1.31 0.09
N GLY A 197 -18.99 -2.52 0.45
CA GLY A 197 -18.00 -2.76 1.52
C GLY A 197 -16.64 -2.14 1.22
N PRO A 198 -15.92 -2.60 0.19
CA PRO A 198 -14.65 -2.00 -0.23
C PRO A 198 -14.78 -0.50 -0.56
N ALA A 199 -15.89 -0.07 -1.17
CA ALA A 199 -16.12 1.34 -1.47
C ALA A 199 -16.18 2.21 -0.20
N ALA A 200 -16.72 1.71 0.91
CA ALA A 200 -16.74 2.44 2.18
C ALA A 200 -15.32 2.65 2.75
N ILE A 201 -14.47 1.62 2.67
CA ILE A 201 -13.08 1.69 3.08
C ILE A 201 -12.30 2.66 2.20
N LEU A 202 -12.40 2.51 0.86
CA LEU A 202 -11.73 3.38 -0.11
C LEU A 202 -12.12 4.84 0.07
N LYS A 203 -13.40 5.15 0.31
CA LYS A 203 -13.86 6.53 0.56
C LYS A 203 -13.24 7.14 1.82
N ARG A 204 -13.11 6.36 2.90
CA ARG A 204 -12.43 6.83 4.12
C ARG A 204 -10.97 7.14 3.81
N VAL A 205 -10.26 6.23 3.14
CA VAL A 205 -8.84 6.41 2.78
C VAL A 205 -8.64 7.64 1.88
N ILE A 206 -9.49 7.82 0.87
CA ILE A 206 -9.48 9.01 0.01
C ILE A 206 -9.69 10.27 0.85
N ALA A 207 -10.67 10.29 1.75
CA ALA A 207 -10.92 11.46 2.60
C ALA A 207 -9.73 11.78 3.52
N VAL A 208 -9.04 10.76 4.06
CA VAL A 208 -7.81 10.93 4.86
C VAL A 208 -6.68 11.52 4.01
N GLN A 209 -6.53 11.08 2.76
CA GLN A 209 -5.55 11.62 1.82
C GLN A 209 -5.84 13.09 1.50
N GLU A 210 -7.09 13.44 1.20
CA GLU A 210 -7.52 14.82 0.95
C GLU A 210 -7.24 15.73 2.16
N LEU A 211 -7.61 15.31 3.37
CA LEU A 211 -7.31 16.06 4.61
C LEU A 211 -5.80 16.26 4.81
N THR A 212 -5.00 15.22 4.51
CA THR A 212 -3.54 15.28 4.63
C THR A 212 -2.92 16.26 3.64
N VAL A 213 -3.39 16.24 2.38
CA VAL A 213 -2.94 17.16 1.34
C VAL A 213 -3.36 18.59 1.67
N GLU A 214 -4.61 18.80 2.08
CA GLU A 214 -5.11 20.12 2.46
C GLU A 214 -4.30 20.68 3.63
N ALA A 215 -4.11 19.90 4.71
CA ALA A 215 -3.26 20.27 5.85
C ALA A 215 -1.85 20.70 5.41
N ALA A 216 -1.24 19.97 4.48
CA ALA A 216 0.10 20.28 3.99
C ALA A 216 0.14 21.57 3.15
N LEU A 217 -0.87 21.83 2.33
CA LEU A 217 -0.95 23.01 1.46
C LEU A 217 -1.33 24.28 2.24
N THR A 218 -2.25 24.16 3.20
CA THR A 218 -2.73 25.28 4.02
C THR A 218 -1.90 25.49 5.28
N GLN A 219 -1.01 24.55 5.58
CA GLN A 219 -0.22 24.52 6.81
C GLN A 219 -1.10 24.46 8.06
N ASP A 220 -2.25 23.79 7.97
CA ASP A 220 -3.23 23.66 9.04
C ASP A 220 -3.04 22.36 9.83
N ARG A 221 -2.61 22.52 11.08
CA ARG A 221 -2.37 21.41 12.00
C ARG A 221 -3.66 20.74 12.47
N GLU A 222 -4.77 21.46 12.56
CA GLU A 222 -6.06 20.88 12.97
C GLU A 222 -6.61 19.94 11.89
N LEU A 223 -6.40 20.26 10.60
CA LEU A 223 -6.71 19.32 9.50
C LEU A 223 -5.85 18.05 9.58
N LEU A 224 -4.58 18.17 9.99
CA LEU A 224 -3.73 17.00 10.18
C LEU A 224 -4.19 16.12 11.37
N VAL A 225 -4.65 16.74 12.46
CA VAL A 225 -5.27 16.02 13.58
C VAL A 225 -6.55 15.32 13.11
N GLN A 226 -7.38 15.97 12.30
CA GLN A 226 -8.57 15.35 11.70
C GLN A 226 -8.20 14.14 10.83
N ALA A 227 -7.15 14.25 10.00
CA ALA A 227 -6.67 13.15 9.17
C ALA A 227 -6.28 11.92 10.01
N LEU A 228 -5.50 12.11 11.07
CA LEU A 228 -5.08 11.02 11.97
C LEU A 228 -6.27 10.34 12.68
N VAL A 229 -7.23 11.14 13.14
CA VAL A 229 -8.43 10.61 13.80
C VAL A 229 -9.33 9.87 12.81
N ALA A 230 -9.51 10.39 11.59
CA ALA A 230 -10.31 9.78 10.53
C ALA A 230 -9.70 8.48 10.00
N ASP A 231 -8.37 8.38 10.00
CA ASP A 231 -7.64 7.16 9.65
C ASP A 231 -7.92 6.02 10.63
N GLY A 232 -7.98 6.32 11.93
CA GLY A 232 -8.25 5.35 12.99
C GLY A 232 -7.00 4.71 13.60
N ALA A 233 -5.79 5.15 13.21
CA ALA A 233 -4.54 4.77 13.87
C ALA A 233 -4.49 5.25 15.34
N VAL A 234 -5.11 6.39 15.66
CA VAL A 234 -5.19 6.95 17.02
C VAL A 234 -6.57 6.72 17.66
N ARG A 235 -6.63 6.74 18.99
CA ARG A 235 -7.88 6.56 19.77
C ARG A 235 -8.52 7.88 20.18
N SER A 236 -7.79 8.99 20.08
CA SER A 236 -8.30 10.30 20.49
C SER A 236 -7.55 11.45 19.82
N PRO A 237 -8.17 12.65 19.72
CA PRO A 237 -7.48 13.85 19.28
C PRO A 237 -6.26 14.17 20.15
N SER A 238 -6.31 13.91 21.46
CA SER A 238 -5.17 14.13 22.36
C SER A 238 -3.98 13.22 22.05
N GLU A 239 -4.24 11.97 21.67
CA GLU A 239 -3.20 11.04 21.22
C GLU A 239 -2.59 11.49 19.88
N ALA A 240 -3.41 11.90 18.90
CA ALA A 240 -2.92 12.51 17.67
C ALA A 240 -2.01 13.72 17.93
N ASN A 241 -2.46 14.63 18.79
CA ASN A 241 -1.68 15.82 19.15
C ASN A 241 -0.31 15.49 19.74
N ARG A 242 -0.27 14.50 20.64
CA ARG A 242 0.96 14.05 21.27
C ARG A 242 1.91 13.41 20.26
N LEU A 243 1.41 12.51 19.42
CA LEU A 243 2.21 11.85 18.38
C LEU A 243 2.79 12.87 17.39
N LEU A 244 1.98 13.83 16.94
CA LEU A 244 2.47 14.91 16.08
C LEU A 244 3.59 15.71 16.74
N ALA A 245 3.46 16.03 18.03
CA ALA A 245 4.49 16.76 18.78
C ALA A 245 5.78 15.93 18.95
N GLU A 246 5.67 14.62 19.16
CA GLU A 246 6.81 13.70 19.24
C GLU A 246 7.51 13.58 17.89
N MET A 247 6.78 13.30 16.81
CA MET A 247 7.33 13.23 15.45
C MET A 247 8.00 14.55 15.04
N ALA A 248 7.39 15.68 15.39
CA ALA A 248 7.96 17.00 15.24
C ALA A 248 9.30 17.10 15.98
N ARG A 249 9.35 16.82 17.29
CA ARG A 249 10.60 16.89 18.06
C ARG A 249 11.72 16.05 17.46
N GLU A 250 11.45 14.80 17.08
CA GLU A 250 12.43 13.88 16.48
C GLU A 250 12.94 14.32 15.09
N THR A 251 12.15 15.13 14.38
CA THR A 251 12.48 15.58 13.02
C THR A 251 13.04 17.00 12.93
N SER A 252 12.91 17.80 13.99
CA SER A 252 13.23 19.24 14.06
C SER A 252 14.68 19.61 13.70
N GLY A 253 15.64 18.69 13.85
CA GLY A 253 17.06 18.91 13.54
C GLY A 253 17.51 18.49 12.13
N ARG A 254 16.61 17.95 11.28
CA ARG A 254 17.00 17.38 9.99
C ARG A 254 16.96 18.44 8.88
N PRO A 255 18.10 18.74 8.21
CA PRO A 255 18.20 19.87 7.28
C PRO A 255 17.29 19.78 6.05
N TRP A 256 16.83 18.58 5.68
CA TRP A 256 15.86 18.38 4.59
C TRP A 256 14.39 18.54 5.01
N LEU A 257 14.10 18.71 6.31
CA LEU A 257 12.73 18.88 6.84
C LEU A 257 12.44 20.33 7.29
N SER A 258 13.45 21.20 7.36
CA SER A 258 13.38 22.50 8.03
C SER A 258 12.62 23.60 7.28
N ARG A 259 12.34 23.44 5.98
CA ARG A 259 11.69 24.50 5.16
C ARG A 259 10.17 24.36 4.99
N THR A 260 9.56 23.21 5.28
CA THR A 260 8.18 22.91 4.86
C THR A 260 7.21 22.52 5.98
N LYS A 261 7.69 22.41 7.23
CA LYS A 261 6.89 21.81 8.31
C LYS A 261 6.74 22.65 9.57
N SER A 262 7.26 23.90 9.66
CA SER A 262 7.26 24.71 10.90
C SER A 262 5.88 24.75 11.60
N TRP A 263 4.81 24.82 10.82
CA TRP A 263 3.42 24.78 11.26
C TRP A 263 3.00 23.50 11.99
N MET A 264 3.67 22.36 11.74
CA MET A 264 3.45 21.11 12.48
C MET A 264 4.02 21.17 13.90
N PHE A 265 5.04 22.03 14.14
CA PHE A 265 5.77 22.13 15.40
C PHE A 265 5.22 23.20 16.35
N ASP A 266 4.28 24.05 15.91
CA ASP A 266 3.61 25.04 16.76
C ASP A 266 2.60 24.35 17.68
N VAL A 267 3.12 23.71 18.74
CA VAL A 267 2.32 23.13 19.82
C VAL A 267 2.03 24.24 20.84
N PRO A 268 0.76 24.64 21.07
CA PRO A 268 0.44 25.51 22.19
C PRO A 268 0.88 24.80 23.49
N GLN A 269 1.69 25.47 24.32
CA GLN A 269 2.23 24.92 25.56
C GLN A 269 1.15 24.41 26.54
N SER A 270 -0.12 24.77 26.34
CA SER A 270 -1.27 24.32 27.15
C SER A 270 -1.74 22.88 26.87
N ALA A 271 -1.25 22.20 25.83
CA ALA A 271 -1.67 20.84 25.47
C ALA A 271 -0.74 19.72 26.01
N ALA A 272 0.29 20.08 26.78
CA ALA A 272 1.29 19.16 27.30
C ALA A 272 1.08 18.74 28.77
N ALA A 273 -0.10 19.00 29.35
CA ALA A 273 -0.45 18.64 30.73
C ALA A 273 -1.52 17.54 30.77
#